data_AF-K0NIM9-F1
#
_entry.id   AF-K0NIM9-F1
#
_cell.length_a   1.000
_cell.length_b   1.000
_cell.length_c   1.000
_cell.angle_alpha   90.00
_cell.angle_beta   90.00
_cell.angle_gamma   90.00
#
_symmetry.space_group_name_H-M   'P 1'
#
loop_
_entity.id
_entity.type
_entity.pdbx_description
1 polymer ?
#
loop_
_entity_poly.entity_id
_entity_poly.type
_entity_poly.pdbx_seq_one_letter_code
_entity_poly.pdbx_strand_id
1 'polypeptide(L)' 'MQDVRKVKLILTRQPTTEGAGVHLSRVFGYNEAPTFDPFLMLDDFRSDTPEDYLKGFPWHPHRGI' A
#
# COMPACT_ATOMS: atom_id res chain seq x y z
N MET A 1 -12.15 -32.22 8.51
CA MET A 1 -10.91 -31.42 8.66
C MET A 1 -11.05 -30.27 7.69
N GLN A 2 -11.06 -29.01 8.14
CA GLN A 2 -11.12 -27.89 7.20
C GLN A 2 -9.79 -27.80 6.47
N ASP A 3 -9.81 -27.91 5.13
CA ASP A 3 -8.63 -27.67 4.30
C ASP A 3 -8.15 -26.24 4.48
N VAL A 4 -6.96 -26.07 5.02
CA VAL A 4 -6.32 -24.77 5.19
C VAL A 4 -5.91 -24.26 3.81
N ARG A 5 -6.26 -23.01 3.49
CA ARG A 5 -5.87 -22.39 2.21
C ARG A 5 -4.35 -22.33 2.11
N LYS A 6 -3.79 -22.82 1.00
CA LYS A 6 -2.37 -22.69 0.68
C LYS A 6 -2.05 -21.28 0.22
N VAL A 7 -0.88 -20.76 0.62
CA VAL A 7 -0.34 -19.50 0.10
C VAL A 7 -0.04 -19.67 -1.39
N LYS A 8 -0.57 -18.77 -2.22
CA LYS A 8 -0.39 -18.80 -3.68
C LYS A 8 0.63 -17.79 -4.20
N LEU A 9 0.83 -16.69 -3.47
CA LEU A 9 1.68 -15.58 -3.86
C LEU A 9 2.24 -14.91 -2.60
N ILE A 10 3.54 -14.57 -2.65
CA ILE A 10 4.22 -13.78 -1.63
C ILE A 10 4.75 -12.54 -2.33
N LEU A 11 4.33 -11.36 -1.88
CA LEU A 11 4.80 -10.07 -2.40
C LEU A 11 5.75 -9.42 -1.41
N THR A 12 6.80 -8.79 -1.93
CA THR A 12 7.71 -7.94 -1.13
C THR A 12 7.40 -6.48 -1.43
N ARG A 13 7.11 -5.72 -0.36
CA ARG A 13 6.83 -4.29 -0.45
C ARG A 13 7.99 -3.53 -1.12
N GLN A 14 7.67 -2.53 -1.95
CA GLN A 14 8.64 -1.71 -2.66
C GLN A 14 8.64 -0.27 -2.11
N PRO A 15 9.80 0.37 -1.89
CA PRO A 15 9.85 1.78 -1.46
C PRO A 15 9.11 2.69 -2.43
N THR A 16 8.35 3.66 -1.92
CA THR A 16 7.58 4.61 -2.73
C THR A 16 7.48 5.94 -2.00
N THR A 17 7.44 7.03 -2.77
CA THR A 17 7.20 8.39 -2.25
C THR A 17 5.83 8.88 -2.70
N GLU A 18 5.02 9.36 -1.76
CA GLU A 18 3.64 9.83 -2.01
C GLU A 18 3.36 11.18 -1.33
N GLY A 19 2.21 11.79 -1.62
CA GLY A 19 1.76 13.01 -0.95
C GLY A 19 2.77 14.15 -1.03
N ALA A 20 3.08 14.77 0.11
CA ALA A 20 4.07 15.86 0.20
C ALA A 20 5.51 15.35 0.44
N GLY A 21 5.89 14.22 -0.17
CA GLY A 21 7.21 13.60 -0.03
C GLY A 21 7.28 12.53 1.06
N VAL A 22 6.15 11.92 1.39
CA VAL A 22 6.05 10.85 2.40
C VAL A 22 6.69 9.58 1.87
N HIS A 23 7.57 8.97 2.66
CA HIS A 23 8.18 7.68 2.35
C HIS A 23 7.32 6.57 2.95
N LEU A 24 6.97 5.60 2.12
CA LEU A 24 6.24 4.41 2.51
C LEU A 24 6.72 3.22 1.67
N SER A 25 6.14 2.04 1.89
CA SER A 25 6.38 0.88 1.04
C SER A 25 5.08 0.30 0.49
N ARG A 26 4.94 0.26 -0.83
CA ARG A 26 3.77 -0.28 -1.52
C ARG A 26 3.89 -1.79 -1.70
N VAL A 27 2.87 -2.54 -1.27
CA VAL A 27 2.78 -4.00 -1.49
C VAL A 27 2.15 -4.30 -2.84
N PHE A 28 1.03 -3.65 -3.15
CA PHE A 28 0.35 -3.73 -4.44
C PHE A 28 -0.45 -2.44 -4.71
N GLY A 29 -0.72 -2.14 -5.98
CA GLY A 29 -1.50 -0.99 -6.39
C GLY A 29 -2.28 -1.23 -7.67
N TYR A 30 -2.43 -0.18 -8.49
CA TYR A 30 -3.29 -0.18 -9.68
C TYR A 30 -3.05 -1.37 -10.63
N ASN A 31 -1.79 -1.72 -10.89
CA ASN A 31 -1.45 -2.76 -11.86
C ASN A 31 -1.84 -4.16 -11.35
N GLU A 32 -1.78 -4.38 -10.04
CA GLU A 32 -2.08 -5.68 -9.43
C GLU A 32 -3.53 -5.77 -8.93
N ALA A 33 -4.26 -4.66 -8.84
CA ALA A 33 -5.63 -4.59 -8.34
C ALA A 33 -6.59 -5.66 -8.92
N PRO A 34 -6.57 -5.99 -10.23
CA PRO A 34 -7.43 -7.06 -10.76
C PRO A 34 -7.19 -8.44 -10.12
N THR A 35 -5.98 -8.70 -9.60
CA THR A 35 -5.64 -9.94 -8.90
C THR A 35 -6.14 -9.94 -7.45
N PHE A 36 -6.34 -8.75 -6.89
CA PHE A 36 -6.66 -8.53 -5.49
C PHE A 36 -8.08 -7.98 -5.25
N ASP A 37 -8.93 -7.94 -6.27
CA ASP A 37 -10.35 -7.56 -6.18
C ASP A 37 -11.01 -8.18 -4.92
N PRO A 38 -11.57 -7.36 -4.01
CA PRO A 38 -11.93 -5.93 -4.13
C PRO A 38 -10.88 -4.93 -3.62
N PHE A 39 -9.68 -5.37 -3.29
CA PHE A 39 -8.63 -4.49 -2.78
C PHE A 39 -7.87 -3.84 -3.93
N LEU A 40 -7.75 -2.50 -3.87
CA LEU A 40 -7.15 -1.71 -4.93
C LEU A 40 -5.69 -1.33 -4.66
N MET A 41 -5.30 -1.26 -3.38
CA MET A 41 -3.96 -0.87 -2.96
C MET A 41 -3.68 -1.32 -1.52
N LEU A 42 -2.43 -1.59 -1.21
CA LEU A 42 -1.94 -1.74 0.16
C LEU A 42 -0.57 -1.05 0.31
N ASP A 43 -0.54 -0.01 1.11
CA ASP A 43 0.68 0.70 1.50
C ASP A 43 1.00 0.44 2.97
N ASP A 44 2.28 0.15 3.25
CA ASP A 44 2.85 0.03 4.57
C ASP A 44 3.54 1.34 4.93
N PHE A 45 2.87 2.12 5.78
CA PHE A 45 3.28 3.46 6.17
C PHE A 45 3.81 3.47 7.61
N ARG A 46 5.12 3.30 7.75
CA ARG A 46 5.85 3.32 9.04
C ARG A 46 7.25 3.87 8.79
N SER A 47 7.69 4.83 9.60
CA SER A 47 9.08 5.28 9.67
C SER A 47 9.35 5.84 11.07
N ASP A 48 10.56 5.61 11.58
CA ASP A 48 11.05 6.20 12.84
C ASP A 48 11.72 7.57 12.60
N THR A 49 11.89 7.97 11.34
CA THR A 49 12.48 9.26 10.91
C THR A 49 11.36 10.25 10.61
N PRO A 50 11.12 11.28 11.45
CA PRO A 50 10.00 12.19 11.29
C PRO A 50 9.94 12.90 9.93
N GLU A 51 11.10 13.23 9.36
CA GLU A 51 11.24 13.92 8.07
C GLU A 51 10.60 13.13 6.91
N ASP A 52 10.56 11.80 7.04
CA ASP A 52 10.00 10.90 6.03
C ASP A 52 8.48 10.99 5.94
N TYR A 53 7.79 11.55 6.93
CA TYR A 53 6.32 11.52 6.98
C TYR A 53 5.65 12.80 7.47
N LEU A 54 6.39 13.73 8.10
CA LEU A 54 5.80 14.88 8.78
C LEU A 54 4.93 15.76 7.86
N LYS A 55 5.34 15.88 6.59
CA LYS A 55 4.63 16.68 5.59
C LYS A 55 3.29 16.06 5.19
N GLY A 56 3.14 14.75 5.41
CA GLY A 56 1.90 14.00 5.29
C GLY A 56 1.31 14.00 3.88
N PHE A 57 0.00 13.76 3.84
CA PHE A 57 -0.80 13.79 2.65
C PHE A 57 -1.69 15.03 2.72
N PRO A 58 -1.37 16.11 1.99
CA PRO A 58 -2.23 17.28 1.90
C PRO A 58 -3.64 16.91 1.44
N TRP A 59 -4.59 17.84 1.56
CA TRP A 59 -5.97 17.60 1.14
C TRP A 59 -6.03 17.01 -0.27
N HIS A 60 -6.63 15.83 -0.40
CA HIS A 60 -6.80 15.12 -1.66
C HIS A 60 -8.14 14.35 -1.66
N PRO A 61 -8.90 14.38 -2.76
CA PRO A 61 -10.20 13.71 -2.83
C PRO A 61 -10.06 12.22 -3.18
N HIS A 62 -11.10 11.47 -2.83
CA HIS A 62 -11.32 10.08 -3.28
C HIS A 62 -12.73 9.96 -3.88
N ARG A 63 -12.92 9.11 -4.88
CA ARG A 63 -14.23 8.87 -5.51
C ARG A 63 -14.29 7.47 -6.12
N GLY A 64 -15.39 6.75 -5.90
CA GLY A 64 -15.74 5.56 -6.69
C GLY A 64 -14.77 4.40 -6.55
N ILE A 65 -14.02 4.39 -5.45
CA ILE A 65 -13.22 3.28 -4.94
C ILE A 65 -13.92 2.68 -3.73
#